data_AF-A0A519CN43-F1
#
_entry.id   AF-A0A519CN43-F1
#
_cell.length_a   1.000
_cell.length_b   1.000
_cell.length_c   1.000
_cell.angle_alpha   90.00
_cell.angle_beta   90.00
_cell.angle_gamma   90.00
#
_symmetry.space_group_name_H-M   'P 1'
#
loop_
_entity.id
_entity.type
_entity.pdbx_description
1 polymer ?
#
loop_
_entity_poly.entity_id
_entity_poly.type
_entity_poly.pdbx_seq_one_letter_code
_entity_poly.pdbx_strand_id
1 'polypeptide(L)'
;MSEDSQTKAAQLVALHEWLNDACSRGAVPVLTGKNGDMDTIGSAIALSSIDSNMMAGGLHLGRVAKKVVTKLQAPFRKMSAQNPAWPVNMGGIVVVDAASQGQVGIELPEGIPLCILDHHSTSDWQLNEGDINLQWNVRATTQIVSDYLHQFHSESLYRYCTIQAR
;
A
#
# COMPACT_ATOMS: atom_id res chain seq x y z
N MET A 1 -15.95 12.99 -19.68
CA MET A 1 -15.39 12.20 -18.55
C MET A 1 -16.58 11.77 -17.70
N SER A 2 -16.70 10.50 -17.34
CA SER A 2 -17.82 10.03 -16.52
C SER A 2 -17.68 10.50 -15.06
N GLU A 3 -18.79 10.62 -14.33
CA GLU A 3 -18.79 10.99 -12.90
C GLU A 3 -17.90 10.05 -12.06
N ASP A 4 -17.90 8.75 -12.38
CA ASP A 4 -17.00 7.76 -11.77
C ASP A 4 -15.51 8.11 -11.92
N SER A 5 -15.10 8.65 -13.08
CA SER A 5 -13.72 9.05 -13.31
C SER A 5 -13.34 10.30 -12.50
N GLN A 6 -14.28 11.24 -12.33
CA GLN A 6 -14.04 12.45 -11.54
C GLN A 6 -13.94 12.13 -10.05
N THR A 7 -14.75 11.20 -9.55
CA THR A 7 -14.67 10.68 -8.18
C THR A 7 -13.34 9.99 -7.91
N LYS A 8 -12.88 9.12 -8.83
CA LYS A 8 -11.57 8.46 -8.70
C LYS A 8 -10.42 9.45 -8.67
N ALA A 9 -10.41 10.45 -9.56
CA ALA A 9 -9.38 11.48 -9.57
C ALA A 9 -9.33 12.27 -8.25
N ALA A 10 -10.48 12.62 -7.67
CA ALA A 10 -10.54 13.28 -6.36
C ALA A 10 -10.02 12.38 -5.22
N GLN A 11 -10.35 11.08 -5.25
CA GLN A 11 -9.82 10.12 -4.29
C GLN A 11 -8.29 9.96 -4.41
N LEU A 12 -7.73 9.98 -5.62
CA LEU A 12 -6.28 9.95 -5.82
C LEU A 12 -5.59 11.22 -5.28
N VAL A 13 -6.23 12.40 -5.39
CA VAL A 13 -5.75 13.63 -4.74
C VAL A 13 -5.76 13.46 -3.22
N ALA A 14 -6.85 12.97 -2.64
CA ALA A 14 -6.93 12.73 -1.20
C ALA A 14 -5.87 11.72 -0.72
N LEU A 15 -5.61 10.66 -1.49
CA LEU A 15 -4.52 9.72 -1.23
C LEU A 15 -3.16 10.42 -1.26
N HIS A 16 -2.91 11.30 -2.25
CA HIS A 16 -1.65 12.03 -2.36
C HIS A 16 -1.41 12.94 -1.15
N GLU A 17 -2.43 13.71 -0.75
CA GLU A 17 -2.36 14.60 0.41
C GLU A 17 -2.13 13.81 1.70
N TRP A 18 -2.86 12.72 1.90
CA TRP A 18 -2.72 11.86 3.07
C TRP A 18 -1.32 11.25 3.17
N LEU A 19 -0.78 10.73 2.05
CA LEU A 19 0.55 10.14 2.01
C LEU A 19 1.65 11.15 2.32
N ASN A 20 1.58 12.34 1.73
CA ASN A 20 2.56 13.41 1.99
C ASN A 20 2.53 13.84 3.46
N ASP A 21 1.34 14.02 4.01
CA ASP A 21 1.14 14.42 5.40
C ASP A 21 1.62 13.33 6.37
N ALA A 22 1.27 12.06 6.14
CA ALA A 22 1.78 10.92 6.91
C ALA A 22 3.31 10.79 6.83
N CYS A 23 3.90 10.87 5.63
CA CYS A 23 5.35 10.79 5.47
C CYS A 23 6.09 11.96 6.12
N SER A 24 5.46 13.13 6.25
CA SER A 24 6.03 14.29 6.96
C SER A 24 6.10 14.08 8.47
N ARG A 25 5.20 13.26 9.04
CA ARG A 25 5.15 12.96 10.48
C ARG A 25 6.06 11.82 10.89
N GLY A 26 6.33 10.86 10.01
CA GLY A 26 7.17 9.71 10.33
C GLY A 26 7.14 8.60 9.30
N ALA A 27 7.58 7.41 9.72
CA ALA A 27 7.60 6.23 8.86
C ALA A 27 6.17 5.78 8.51
N VAL A 28 5.99 5.26 7.29
CA VAL A 28 4.71 4.76 6.78
C VAL A 28 4.87 3.33 6.26
N PRO A 29 4.62 2.32 7.11
CA PRO A 29 4.55 0.93 6.65
C PRO A 29 3.41 0.75 5.65
N VAL A 30 3.70 0.03 4.55
CA VAL A 30 2.71 -0.39 3.55
C VAL A 30 2.51 -1.90 3.68
N LEU A 31 1.42 -2.28 4.32
CA LEU A 31 1.13 -3.64 4.74
C LEU A 31 0.32 -4.40 3.72
N THR A 32 0.76 -5.62 3.44
CA THR A 32 0.06 -6.52 2.53
C THR A 32 -0.96 -7.40 3.24
N GLY A 33 -1.95 -7.86 2.48
CA GLY A 33 -2.79 -8.99 2.84
C GLY A 33 -1.95 -10.23 3.20
N LYS A 34 -2.43 -11.01 4.16
CA LYS A 34 -1.74 -12.19 4.71
C LYS A 34 -1.59 -13.32 3.70
N ASN A 35 -2.26 -13.30 2.56
CA ASN A 35 -2.04 -14.29 1.51
C ASN A 35 -0.64 -14.12 0.86
N GLY A 36 -0.09 -12.91 0.89
CA GLY A 36 1.19 -12.55 0.29
C GLY A 36 1.25 -12.81 -1.21
N ASP A 37 0.13 -12.70 -1.93
CA ASP A 37 0.12 -12.90 -3.38
C ASP A 37 0.77 -11.73 -4.15
N MET A 38 0.78 -11.82 -5.48
CA MET A 38 1.49 -10.82 -6.29
C MET A 38 0.77 -9.46 -6.33
N ASP A 39 -0.55 -9.40 -6.18
CA ASP A 39 -1.29 -8.14 -6.26
C ASP A 39 -0.98 -7.29 -5.03
N THR A 40 -1.12 -7.88 -3.84
CA THR A 40 -0.83 -7.19 -2.58
C THR A 40 0.67 -6.82 -2.46
N ILE A 41 1.58 -7.75 -2.79
CA ILE A 41 3.03 -7.50 -2.71
C ILE A 41 3.47 -6.47 -3.75
N GLY A 42 2.98 -6.56 -4.98
CA GLY A 42 3.28 -5.62 -6.04
C GLY A 42 2.81 -4.21 -5.70
N SER A 43 1.58 -4.09 -5.20
CA SER A 43 1.00 -2.83 -4.73
C SER A 43 1.83 -2.19 -3.63
N ALA A 44 2.22 -2.96 -2.60
CA ALA A 44 2.98 -2.42 -1.48
C ALA A 44 4.37 -1.92 -1.88
N ILE A 45 5.10 -2.70 -2.69
CA ILE A 45 6.45 -2.33 -3.13
C ILE A 45 6.39 -1.13 -4.07
N ALA A 46 5.47 -1.12 -5.04
CA ALA A 46 5.33 -0.02 -5.98
C ALA A 46 4.98 1.28 -5.26
N LEU A 47 4.01 1.25 -4.34
CA LEU A 47 3.62 2.43 -3.57
C LEU A 47 4.75 2.90 -2.64
N SER A 48 5.44 1.99 -1.95
CA SER A 48 6.54 2.35 -1.06
C SER A 48 7.76 2.94 -1.78
N SER A 49 7.82 2.87 -3.10
CA SER A 49 8.95 3.42 -3.87
C SER A 49 8.92 4.94 -4.03
N ILE A 50 7.82 5.60 -3.65
CA ILE A 50 7.63 7.04 -3.85
C ILE A 50 8.36 7.90 -2.81
N ASP A 51 8.59 7.38 -1.60
CA ASP A 51 9.22 8.12 -0.50
C ASP A 51 10.06 7.18 0.40
N SER A 52 11.20 7.67 0.87
CA SER A 52 12.12 6.90 1.72
C SER A 52 11.57 6.56 3.12
N ASN A 53 10.54 7.27 3.59
CA ASN A 53 9.85 6.97 4.84
C ASN A 53 8.86 5.80 4.70
N MET A 54 8.59 5.35 3.47
CA MET A 54 7.70 4.23 3.22
C MET A 54 8.42 2.90 3.18
N MET A 55 7.74 1.84 3.65
CA MET A 55 8.33 0.50 3.69
C MET A 55 7.28 -0.58 3.44
N ALA A 56 7.45 -1.34 2.36
CA ALA A 56 6.62 -2.49 2.07
C ALA A 56 6.89 -3.62 3.06
N GLY A 57 5.84 -4.19 3.64
CA GLY A 57 5.97 -5.30 4.56
C GLY A 57 4.69 -6.11 4.73
N GLY A 58 4.81 -7.27 5.35
CA GLY A 58 3.67 -8.15 5.57
C GLY A 58 4.04 -9.49 6.17
N LEU A 59 3.01 -10.28 6.51
CA LEU A 59 3.19 -11.54 7.22
C LEU A 59 3.79 -12.62 6.31
N HIS A 60 3.30 -12.72 5.07
CA HIS A 60 3.67 -13.77 4.14
C HIS A 60 4.17 -13.19 2.81
N LEU A 61 5.02 -13.96 2.16
CA LEU A 61 5.52 -13.70 0.81
C LEU A 61 5.28 -14.98 0.00
N GLY A 62 4.21 -14.97 -0.79
CA GLY A 62 3.75 -16.11 -1.59
C GLY A 62 4.81 -16.53 -2.61
N ARG A 63 4.72 -17.77 -3.10
CA ARG A 63 5.80 -18.37 -3.92
C ARG A 63 6.14 -17.54 -5.17
N VAL A 64 5.13 -17.03 -5.88
CA VAL A 64 5.32 -16.21 -7.09
C VAL A 64 5.94 -14.86 -6.71
N ALA A 65 5.33 -14.15 -5.77
CA ALA A 65 5.84 -12.88 -5.27
C ALA A 65 7.28 -12.99 -4.76
N LYS A 66 7.61 -14.05 -4.02
CA LYS A 66 8.96 -14.34 -3.53
C LYS A 66 9.97 -14.43 -4.66
N LYS A 67 9.65 -15.14 -5.75
CA LYS A 67 10.55 -15.25 -6.91
C LYS A 67 10.82 -13.88 -7.53
N VAL A 68 9.78 -13.05 -7.68
CA VAL A 68 9.90 -11.71 -8.24
C VAL A 68 10.72 -10.79 -7.32
N VAL A 69 10.37 -10.74 -6.03
CA VAL A 69 11.06 -9.94 -5.01
C VAL A 69 12.53 -10.31 -4.92
N THR A 70 12.86 -11.60 -4.85
CA THR A 70 14.26 -12.06 -4.82
C THR A 70 14.98 -11.75 -6.13
N LYS A 71 14.35 -11.95 -7.29
CA LYS A 71 15.00 -11.68 -8.58
C LYS A 71 15.32 -10.19 -8.75
N LEU A 72 14.40 -9.31 -8.35
CA LEU A 72 14.53 -7.86 -8.51
C LEU A 72 15.21 -7.18 -7.31
N GLN A 73 15.56 -7.93 -6.26
CA GLN A 73 16.04 -7.38 -4.99
C GLN A 73 15.11 -6.29 -4.45
N ALA A 74 13.79 -6.48 -4.64
CA ALA A 74 12.81 -5.48 -4.26
C ALA A 74 12.71 -5.38 -2.72
N PRO A 75 12.68 -4.18 -2.14
CA PRO A 75 12.62 -4.01 -0.69
C PRO A 75 11.28 -4.51 -0.15
N PHE A 76 11.32 -5.56 0.66
CA PHE A 76 10.14 -6.09 1.34
C PHE A 76 10.53 -6.67 2.70
N ARG A 77 9.84 -6.23 3.76
CA ARG A 77 10.09 -6.69 5.13
C ARG A 77 9.05 -7.71 5.57
N LYS A 78 9.49 -8.93 5.86
CA LYS A 78 8.63 -9.90 6.54
C LYS A 78 8.41 -9.49 8.00
N MET A 79 7.17 -9.44 8.44
CA MET A 79 6.77 -9.00 9.77
C MET A 79 6.25 -10.16 10.62
N SER A 80 6.39 -10.04 11.94
CA SER A 80 5.80 -10.96 12.91
C SER A 80 4.34 -10.62 13.13
N ALA A 81 3.47 -11.61 13.27
CA ALA A 81 2.05 -11.40 13.54
C ALA A 81 1.82 -10.86 14.96
N GLN A 82 2.52 -11.42 15.96
CA GLN A 82 2.30 -11.13 17.39
C GLN A 82 3.18 -9.99 17.90
N ASN A 83 4.40 -9.87 17.40
CA ASN A 83 5.36 -8.83 17.84
C ASN A 83 5.97 -8.12 16.62
N PRO A 84 5.16 -7.43 15.81
CA PRO A 84 5.68 -6.61 14.72
C PRO A 84 6.62 -5.53 15.27
N ALA A 85 7.85 -5.50 14.75
CA ALA A 85 8.82 -4.46 15.09
C ALA A 85 8.51 -3.17 14.31
N TRP A 86 7.53 -2.43 14.83
CA TRP A 86 7.11 -1.13 14.30
C TRP A 86 8.22 -0.07 14.41
N PRO A 87 8.29 0.88 13.47
CA PRO A 87 9.09 2.09 13.64
C PRO A 87 8.67 2.88 14.89
N VAL A 88 9.64 3.53 15.54
CA VAL A 88 9.40 4.32 16.77
C VAL A 88 8.48 5.52 16.51
N ASN A 89 8.63 6.16 15.35
CA ASN A 89 7.80 7.28 14.93
C ASN A 89 7.07 6.91 13.63
N MET A 90 5.75 6.76 13.70
CA MET A 90 4.90 6.41 12.56
C MET A 90 3.95 7.55 12.26
N GLY A 91 3.87 7.94 10.99
CA GLY A 91 2.94 8.98 10.54
C GLY A 91 1.59 8.44 10.08
N GLY A 92 1.54 7.15 9.73
CA GLY A 92 0.35 6.42 9.29
C GLY A 92 0.72 5.00 8.85
N ILE A 93 -0.28 4.17 8.56
CA ILE A 93 -0.13 2.83 7.99
C ILE A 93 -0.99 2.74 6.74
N VAL A 94 -0.39 2.30 5.64
CA VAL A 94 -1.14 1.94 4.44
C VAL A 94 -1.39 0.44 4.49
N VAL A 95 -2.61 0.01 4.19
CA VAL A 95 -2.96 -1.41 3.98
C VAL A 95 -3.42 -1.57 2.54
N VAL A 96 -2.84 -2.54 1.85
CA VAL A 96 -3.17 -2.84 0.45
C VAL A 96 -3.77 -4.23 0.32
N ASP A 97 -4.84 -4.33 -0.47
CA ASP A 97 -5.48 -5.59 -0.87
C ASP A 97 -5.95 -6.43 0.32
N ALA A 98 -6.63 -5.75 1.25
CA ALA A 98 -7.24 -6.38 2.41
C ALA A 98 -8.51 -5.62 2.79
N ALA A 99 -9.63 -6.33 2.78
CA ALA A 99 -10.95 -5.83 3.17
C ALA A 99 -11.15 -5.74 4.70
N SER A 100 -10.24 -6.27 5.51
CA SER A 100 -10.34 -6.21 6.97
C SER A 100 -9.02 -6.46 7.70
N GLN A 101 -8.97 -6.09 8.98
CA GLN A 101 -7.84 -6.35 9.89
C GLN A 101 -7.45 -7.83 9.94
N GLY A 102 -8.43 -8.74 9.95
CA GLY A 102 -8.21 -10.18 9.95
C GLY A 102 -7.54 -10.71 8.67
N GLN A 103 -7.59 -9.95 7.57
CA GLN A 103 -6.92 -10.27 6.33
C GLN A 103 -5.46 -9.76 6.29
N VAL A 104 -5.07 -8.77 7.09
CA VAL A 104 -3.65 -8.37 7.26
C VAL A 104 -2.89 -9.41 8.09
N GLY A 105 -3.51 -9.90 9.16
CA GLY A 105 -2.93 -10.93 10.02
C GLY A 105 -1.77 -10.44 10.90
N ILE A 106 -1.63 -9.13 11.08
CA ILE A 106 -0.67 -8.46 11.96
C ILE A 106 -1.48 -7.53 12.86
N GLU A 107 -1.20 -7.54 14.17
CA GLU A 107 -1.81 -6.60 15.10
C GLU A 107 -1.33 -5.16 14.79
N LEU A 108 -2.28 -4.27 14.46
CA LEU A 108 -1.98 -2.88 14.16
C LEU A 108 -1.91 -2.07 15.47
N PRO A 109 -0.98 -1.11 15.57
CA PRO A 109 -0.88 -0.22 16.71
C PRO A 109 -2.10 0.70 16.79
N GLU A 110 -2.56 0.97 18.00
CA GLU A 110 -3.67 1.90 18.25
C GLU A 110 -3.25 3.36 18.01
N GLY A 111 -4.21 4.18 17.57
CA GLY A 111 -4.02 5.63 17.41
C GLY A 111 -3.16 6.06 16.21
N ILE A 112 -2.80 5.13 15.32
CA ILE A 112 -2.07 5.43 14.08
C ILE A 112 -3.07 5.49 12.91
N PRO A 113 -3.12 6.59 12.13
CA PRO A 113 -4.03 6.71 11.00
C PRO A 113 -3.82 5.63 9.95
N LEU A 114 -4.92 5.16 9.36
CA LEU A 114 -4.95 4.11 8.35
C LEU A 114 -5.33 4.65 6.98
N CYS A 115 -4.65 4.16 5.95
CA CYS A 115 -5.02 4.34 4.56
C CYS A 115 -5.26 2.96 3.93
N ILE A 116 -6.51 2.67 3.58
CA ILE A 116 -6.88 1.38 2.98
C ILE A 116 -6.99 1.55 1.46
N LEU A 117 -6.23 0.75 0.71
CA LEU A 117 -6.36 0.62 -0.74
C LEU A 117 -6.83 -0.79 -1.05
N ASP A 118 -8.05 -0.93 -1.56
CA ASP A 118 -8.65 -2.24 -1.72
C ASP A 118 -9.57 -2.31 -2.94
N HIS A 119 -9.67 -3.50 -3.54
CA HIS A 119 -10.51 -3.73 -4.71
C HIS A 119 -11.65 -4.74 -4.47
N HIS A 120 -11.77 -5.28 -3.25
CA HIS A 120 -12.87 -6.16 -2.90
C HIS A 120 -14.18 -5.39 -2.86
N SER A 121 -15.31 -6.08 -3.06
CA SER A 121 -16.64 -5.47 -3.04
C SER A 121 -17.15 -5.15 -1.63
N THR A 122 -16.48 -5.65 -0.58
CA THR A 122 -16.86 -5.49 0.83
C THR A 122 -15.67 -4.98 1.64
N SER A 123 -15.95 -4.23 2.70
CA SER A 123 -14.95 -3.75 3.64
C SER A 123 -15.51 -3.82 5.06
N ASP A 124 -14.77 -4.44 5.98
CA ASP A 124 -15.08 -4.53 7.40
C ASP A 124 -14.14 -3.64 8.23
N TRP A 125 -13.47 -2.67 7.60
CA TRP A 125 -12.63 -1.69 8.29
C TRP A 125 -13.48 -0.73 9.12
N GLN A 126 -13.11 -0.56 10.38
CA GLN A 126 -13.65 0.48 11.25
C GLN A 126 -12.69 1.67 11.20
N LEU A 127 -13.07 2.70 10.44
CA LEU A 127 -12.24 3.88 10.20
C LEU A 127 -12.53 4.96 11.25
N ASN A 128 -11.46 5.60 11.71
CA ASN A 128 -11.49 6.74 12.60
C ASN A 128 -11.26 8.05 11.84
N GLU A 129 -11.30 9.17 12.57
CA GLU A 129 -10.91 10.46 12.02
C GLU A 129 -9.45 10.45 11.55
N GLY A 130 -9.21 10.95 10.33
CA GLY A 130 -7.89 10.94 9.71
C GLY A 130 -7.60 9.67 8.89
N ASP A 131 -8.43 8.65 8.98
CA ASP A 131 -8.32 7.47 8.11
C ASP A 131 -8.93 7.74 6.73
N ILE A 132 -8.39 7.09 5.70
CA ILE A 132 -8.97 7.11 4.36
C ILE A 132 -9.14 5.69 3.82
N ASN A 133 -10.16 5.48 2.99
CA ASN A 133 -10.42 4.21 2.33
C ASN A 133 -10.75 4.43 0.84
N LEU A 134 -9.89 3.90 -0.03
CA LEU A 134 -10.08 3.84 -1.47
C LEU A 134 -10.46 2.41 -1.83
N GLN A 135 -11.76 2.16 -1.83
CA GLN A 135 -12.34 0.89 -2.24
C GLN A 135 -12.90 1.01 -3.66
N TRP A 136 -12.19 0.47 -4.65
CA TRP A 136 -12.54 0.65 -6.06
C TRP A 136 -13.05 -0.64 -6.70
N ASN A 137 -14.07 -0.53 -7.55
CA ASN A 137 -14.51 -1.64 -8.39
C ASN A 137 -13.54 -1.84 -9.57
N VAL A 138 -12.38 -2.41 -9.29
CA VAL A 138 -11.28 -2.68 -10.24
C VAL A 138 -10.82 -4.13 -10.13
N ARG A 139 -10.00 -4.59 -11.08
CA ARG A 139 -9.61 -6.01 -11.16
C ARG A 139 -8.54 -6.42 -10.16
N ALA A 140 -7.75 -5.46 -9.68
CA ALA A 140 -6.62 -5.68 -8.80
C ALA A 140 -6.29 -4.38 -8.05
N THR A 141 -5.82 -4.47 -6.81
CA THR A 141 -5.37 -3.32 -6.02
C THR A 141 -4.20 -2.60 -6.71
N THR A 142 -3.37 -3.33 -7.47
CA THR A 142 -2.29 -2.76 -8.28
C THR A 142 -2.80 -1.73 -9.29
N GLN A 143 -4.06 -1.80 -9.73
CA GLN A 143 -4.64 -0.79 -10.64
C GLN A 143 -4.80 0.56 -9.95
N ILE A 144 -5.27 0.57 -8.69
CA ILE A 144 -5.39 1.80 -7.89
C ILE A 144 -4.01 2.44 -7.70
N VAL A 145 -3.02 1.63 -7.32
CA VAL A 145 -1.64 2.10 -7.13
C VAL A 145 -1.03 2.60 -8.45
N SER A 146 -1.26 1.89 -9.56
CA SER A 146 -0.78 2.31 -10.88
C SER A 146 -1.37 3.64 -11.29
N ASP A 147 -2.68 3.85 -11.11
CA ASP A 147 -3.35 5.10 -11.44
C ASP A 147 -2.82 6.26 -10.59
N TYR A 148 -2.60 6.03 -9.28
CA TYR A 148 -1.96 6.98 -8.38
C TYR A 148 -0.55 7.37 -8.87
N LEU A 149 0.30 6.37 -9.16
CA LEU A 149 1.66 6.59 -9.62
C LEU A 149 1.70 7.33 -10.96
N HIS A 150 0.80 7.00 -11.89
CA HIS A 150 0.70 7.71 -13.16
C HIS A 150 0.32 9.18 -12.97
N GLN A 151 -0.54 9.50 -12.01
CA GLN A 151 -1.00 10.85 -11.77
C GLN A 151 0.03 11.73 -11.05
N PHE A 152 0.72 11.20 -10.03
CA PHE A 152 1.58 12.02 -9.15
C PHE A 152 3.07 11.69 -9.22
N HIS A 153 3.44 10.53 -9.76
CA HIS A 153 4.81 10.01 -9.74
C HIS A 153 5.19 9.38 -11.10
N SER A 154 4.85 10.06 -12.19
CA SER A 154 5.13 9.59 -13.56
C SER A 154 6.62 9.27 -13.81
N GLU A 155 7.53 9.96 -13.10
CA GLU A 155 8.98 9.68 -13.09
C GLU A 155 9.36 8.38 -12.35
N SER A 156 8.63 8.00 -11.29
CA SER A 156 8.89 6.76 -10.53
C SER A 156 8.61 5.50 -11.33
N LEU A 157 7.65 5.56 -12.27
CA LEU A 157 7.41 4.51 -13.27
C LEU A 157 8.63 4.27 -14.18
N TYR A 158 9.43 5.31 -14.46
CA TYR A 158 10.63 5.21 -15.28
C TYR A 158 11.78 4.48 -14.57
N ARG A 159 11.89 4.61 -13.24
CA ARG A 159 12.86 3.88 -12.41
C ARG A 159 12.56 2.39 -12.32
N TYR A 160 11.27 2.00 -12.32
CA TYR A 160 10.87 0.59 -12.34
C TYR A 160 11.23 -0.12 -13.65
N CYS A 161 11.12 0.58 -14.80
CA CYS A 161 11.52 0.04 -16.11
C CYS A 161 13.04 -0.09 -16.26
N THR A 162 13.83 0.81 -15.66
CA THR A 162 15.30 0.81 -15.81
C THR A 162 16.02 -0.21 -14.92
N ILE A 163 15.38 -0.70 -13.85
CA ILE A 163 15.89 -1.85 -13.07
C ILE A 163 15.71 -3.17 -13.84
N GLN A 164 14.80 -3.24 -14.83
CA GLN A 164 14.64 -4.44 -15.69
C GLN A 164 15.63 -4.52 -16.86
N ALA A 165 16.47 -3.50 -17.05
CA ALA A 165 17.41 -3.39 -18.17
C ALA A 165 18.89 -3.50 -17.76
N ARG A 166 19.19 -3.97 -16.54
CA ARG A 166 20.56 -4.26 -16.09
C ARG A 166 20.68 -5.65 -15.49
#